data_AF-A0A1A9RAU2-F1
#
_entry.id   AF-A0A1A9RAU2-F1
#
_cell.length_a   1.000
_cell.length_b   1.000
_cell.length_c   1.000
_cell.angle_alpha   90.00
_cell.angle_beta   90.00
_cell.angle_gamma   90.00
#
_symmetry.space_group_name_H-M   'P 1'
#
loop_
_entity.id
_entity.type
_entity.pdbx_description
1 polymer ?
#
loop_
_entity_poly.entity_id
_entity_poly.type
_entity_poly.pdbx_seq_one_letter_code
_entity_poly.pdbx_strand_id
1 'polypeptide(L)'
;MFKRLLPILALLALAAMSYRAGYQNRDTKAVAEAAKVAAEYKEAQLKAEQAYSAQLAAVAAEKQRWFDYAQEQTVKLAAANRRLDSKTTHIKQEIPHAIARDQKSTGGCHSGLGADGLRLYRQALGYAAD
;
A
#
# COMPACT_ATOMS: atom_id res chain seq x y z
N MET A 1 70.53 59.40 6.68
CA MET A 1 69.43 58.79 7.45
C MET A 1 68.60 57.74 6.68
N PHE A 2 68.50 57.80 5.34
CA PHE A 2 67.71 56.86 4.51
C PHE A 2 68.06 55.37 4.66
N LYS A 3 69.34 55.01 4.81
CA LYS A 3 69.79 53.60 4.95
C LYS A 3 69.29 52.90 6.22
N ARG A 4 68.89 53.63 7.27
CA ARG A 4 68.36 53.06 8.53
C ARG A 4 66.84 52.90 8.54
N LEU A 5 66.13 53.56 7.62
CA LEU A 5 64.67 53.47 7.48
C LEU A 5 64.22 52.29 6.62
N LEU A 6 65.03 51.90 5.63
CA LEU A 6 64.82 50.73 4.77
C LEU A 6 64.55 49.41 5.54
N PRO A 7 65.36 49.01 6.54
CA PRO A 7 65.11 47.77 7.27
C PRO A 7 63.84 47.83 8.14
N ILE A 8 63.47 49.01 8.65
CA ILE A 8 62.25 49.21 9.44
C ILE A 8 61.00 49.06 8.56
N LEU A 9 61.06 49.62 7.35
CA LEU A 9 59.97 49.52 6.37
C LEU A 9 59.81 48.09 5.84
N ALA A 10 60.91 47.37 5.67
CA ALA A 10 60.89 45.94 5.32
C ALA A 10 60.27 45.08 6.42
N LEU A 11 60.58 45.35 7.70
CA LEU A 11 59.98 44.66 8.84
C LEU A 11 58.48 44.90 8.94
N LEU A 12 58.02 46.14 8.72
CA LEU A 12 56.58 46.46 8.70
C LEU A 12 55.85 45.76 7.55
N ALA A 13 56.44 45.71 6.36
CA ALA A 13 55.87 44.99 5.23
C ALA A 13 55.76 43.48 5.51
N LEU A 14 56.76 42.89 6.15
CA LEU A 14 56.77 41.47 6.50
C LEU A 14 55.71 41.13 7.56
N ALA A 15 55.52 42.01 8.55
CA ALA A 15 54.48 41.88 9.56
C ALA A 15 53.07 42.02 8.96
N ALA A 16 52.87 42.96 8.01
CA ALA A 16 51.59 43.12 7.33
C ALA A 16 51.25 41.90 6.46
N MET A 17 52.24 41.34 5.75
CA MET A 17 52.06 40.14 4.93
C MET A 17 51.76 38.90 5.78
N SER A 18 52.47 38.69 6.89
CA SER A 18 52.23 37.55 7.77
C SER A 18 50.87 37.63 8.48
N TYR A 19 50.43 38.83 8.87
CA TYR A 19 49.10 39.05 9.44
C TYR A 19 47.99 38.73 8.43
N ARG A 20 48.12 39.21 7.18
CA ARG A 20 47.14 38.95 6.12
C ARG A 20 47.06 37.47 5.74
N ALA A 21 48.21 36.82 5.59
CA ALA A 21 48.29 35.39 5.27
C ALA A 21 47.75 34.53 6.42
N GLY A 22 48.06 34.89 7.66
CA GLY A 22 47.54 34.22 8.85
C GLY A 22 46.02 34.33 8.98
N TYR A 23 45.45 35.50 8.70
CA TYR A 23 44.00 35.72 8.79
C TYR A 23 43.23 34.94 7.73
N GLN A 24 43.67 35.02 6.46
CA GLN A 24 43.06 34.28 5.36
C GLN A 24 43.10 32.76 5.58
N ASN A 25 44.20 32.24 6.11
CA ASN A 25 44.34 30.80 6.34
C ASN A 25 43.53 30.28 7.54
N ARG A 26 43.06 31.16 8.44
CA ARG A 26 42.16 30.78 9.54
C ARG A 26 40.70 30.74 9.08
N ASP A 27 40.28 31.74 8.30
CA ASP A 27 38.92 31.80 7.77
C ASP A 27 38.65 30.64 6.80
N THR A 28 39.62 30.28 5.94
CA THR A 28 39.46 29.15 5.01
C THR A 28 39.32 27.82 5.73
N LYS A 29 40.05 27.60 6.83
CA LYS A 29 39.95 26.38 7.64
C LYS A 29 38.62 26.28 8.36
N ALA A 30 38.17 27.37 8.99
CA ALA A 30 36.87 27.41 9.66
C ALA A 30 35.70 27.20 8.68
N VAL A 31 35.74 27.82 7.51
CA VAL A 31 34.73 27.63 6.46
C VAL A 31 34.78 26.21 5.90
N ALA A 32 35.96 25.61 5.72
CA ALA A 32 36.09 24.24 5.26
C ALA A 32 35.55 23.23 6.27
N GLU A 33 35.80 23.42 7.57
CA GLU A 33 35.24 22.57 8.63
C GLU A 33 33.72 22.72 8.72
N ALA A 34 33.19 23.95 8.66
CA ALA A 34 31.75 24.18 8.63
C ALA A 34 31.08 23.57 7.38
N ALA A 35 31.74 23.64 6.22
CA ALA A 35 31.23 23.05 4.98
C ALA A 35 31.19 21.51 5.04
N LYS A 36 32.19 20.86 5.67
CA LYS A 36 32.18 19.41 5.89
C LYS A 36 31.03 18.98 6.79
N VAL A 37 30.87 19.67 7.93
CA VAL A 37 29.75 19.40 8.85
C VAL A 37 28.41 19.59 8.15
N ALA A 38 28.24 20.68 7.39
CA ALA A 38 27.01 20.92 6.63
C ALA A 38 26.76 19.84 5.55
N ALA A 39 27.81 19.32 4.92
CA ALA A 39 27.69 18.23 3.95
C ALA A 39 27.28 16.92 4.63
N GLU A 40 27.90 16.56 5.75
CA GLU A 40 27.55 15.37 6.54
C GLU A 40 26.09 15.43 7.04
N TYR A 41 25.63 16.59 7.52
CA TYR A 41 24.23 16.78 7.91
C TYR A 41 23.27 16.60 6.74
N LYS A 42 23.60 17.15 5.55
CA LYS A 42 22.77 16.98 4.35
C LYS A 42 22.71 15.52 3.90
N GLU A 43 23.84 14.82 3.93
CA GLU A 43 23.88 13.39 3.59
C GLU A 43 23.07 12.54 4.58
N ALA A 44 23.18 12.83 5.88
CA ALA A 44 22.39 12.16 6.90
C ALA A 44 20.89 12.41 6.72
N GLN A 45 20.49 13.65 6.40
CA GLN A 45 19.10 14.02 6.14
C GLN A 45 18.56 13.33 4.89
N LEU A 46 19.33 13.31 3.79
CA LEU A 46 18.96 12.59 2.57
C LEU A 46 18.80 11.09 2.81
N LYS A 47 19.71 10.47 3.57
CA LYS A 47 19.59 9.05 3.94
C LYS A 47 18.36 8.78 4.79
N ALA A 48 18.05 9.66 5.74
CA ALA A 48 16.85 9.53 6.57
C ALA A 48 15.56 9.66 5.75
N GLU A 49 15.53 10.63 4.82
CA GLU A 49 14.38 10.84 3.92
C GLU A 49 14.20 9.67 2.94
N GLN A 50 15.29 9.14 2.38
CA GLN A 50 15.27 7.94 1.55
C GLN A 50 14.77 6.72 2.34
N ALA A 51 15.27 6.49 3.55
CA ALA A 51 14.81 5.40 4.40
C ALA A 51 13.32 5.54 4.75
N TYR A 52 12.87 6.75 5.07
CA TYR A 52 11.46 7.03 5.34
C TYR A 52 10.58 6.80 4.10
N SER A 53 11.01 7.25 2.92
CA SER A 53 10.29 7.04 1.66
C SER A 53 10.20 5.55 1.29
N ALA A 54 11.26 4.77 1.51
CA ALA A 54 11.28 3.34 1.28
C ALA A 54 10.32 2.60 2.22
N GLN A 55 10.27 3.01 3.50
CA GLN A 55 9.29 2.48 4.46
C GLN A 55 7.87 2.84 4.05
N LEU A 56 7.63 4.07 3.60
CA LEU A 56 6.31 4.49 3.13
C LEU A 56 5.84 3.65 1.93
N ALA A 57 6.73 3.40 0.98
CA ALA A 57 6.43 2.59 -0.19
C ALA A 57 6.11 1.13 0.20
N ALA A 58 6.86 0.55 1.15
CA ALA A 58 6.59 -0.78 1.67
C ALA A 58 5.23 -0.87 2.38
N VAL A 59 4.91 0.10 3.25
CA VAL A 59 3.62 0.16 3.95
C VAL A 59 2.47 0.40 2.97
N ALA A 60 2.65 1.24 1.94
CA ALA A 60 1.64 1.46 0.93
C ALA A 60 1.37 0.19 0.11
N ALA A 61 2.41 -0.54 -0.29
CA ALA A 61 2.28 -1.81 -1.00
C ALA A 61 1.57 -2.87 -0.14
N GLU A 62 1.87 -2.94 1.15
CA GLU A 62 1.20 -3.86 2.06
C GLU A 62 -0.28 -3.50 2.25
N LYS A 63 -0.59 -2.21 2.45
CA LYS A 63 -1.98 -1.73 2.53
C LYS A 63 -2.77 -2.07 1.27
N GLN A 64 -2.17 -1.87 0.09
CA GLN A 64 -2.82 -2.19 -1.18
C GLN A 64 -3.11 -3.69 -1.28
N ARG A 65 -2.15 -4.55 -0.92
CA ARG A 65 -2.35 -6.01 -0.91
C ARG A 65 -3.50 -6.43 0.00
N TRP A 66 -3.57 -5.87 1.20
CA TRP A 66 -4.67 -6.18 2.13
C TRP A 66 -6.02 -5.66 1.63
N PHE A 67 -6.05 -4.49 1.00
CA PHE A 67 -7.26 -3.94 0.41
C PHE A 67 -7.75 -4.79 -0.76
N ASP A 68 -6.85 -5.15 -1.68
CA ASP A 68 -7.16 -6.00 -2.83
C ASP A 68 -7.67 -7.37 -2.37
N TYR A 69 -7.02 -7.96 -1.36
CA TYR A 69 -7.47 -9.22 -0.74
C TYR A 69 -8.88 -9.09 -0.13
N ALA A 70 -9.12 -8.04 0.65
CA ALA A 70 -10.43 -7.80 1.27
C ALA A 70 -11.53 -7.56 0.22
N GLN A 71 -11.19 -6.84 -0.85
CA GLN A 71 -12.11 -6.59 -1.96
C GLN A 71 -12.42 -7.88 -2.71
N GLU A 72 -11.42 -8.71 -3.00
CA GLU A 72 -11.60 -10.01 -3.65
C GLU A 72 -12.51 -10.93 -2.82
N GLN A 73 -12.30 -10.99 -1.50
CA GLN A 73 -13.15 -11.78 -0.61
C GLN A 73 -14.59 -11.26 -0.58
N THR A 74 -14.76 -9.94 -0.57
CA THR A 74 -16.09 -9.31 -0.60
C THR A 74 -16.81 -9.59 -1.92
N VAL A 75 -16.11 -9.51 -3.05
CA VAL A 75 -16.67 -9.83 -4.37
C VAL A 75 -17.04 -11.30 -4.46
N LYS A 76 -16.19 -12.21 -3.98
CA LYS A 76 -16.48 -13.65 -3.91
C LYS A 76 -17.71 -13.93 -3.05
N LEU A 77 -17.80 -13.31 -1.88
CA LEU A 77 -18.95 -13.45 -0.98
C LEU A 77 -20.23 -12.89 -1.61
N ALA A 78 -20.17 -11.70 -2.22
CA ALA A 78 -21.31 -11.11 -2.91
C ALA A 78 -21.76 -11.98 -4.09
N ALA A 79 -20.83 -12.57 -4.84
CA ALA A 79 -21.14 -13.50 -5.93
C ALA A 79 -21.76 -14.80 -5.42
N ALA A 80 -21.26 -15.36 -4.31
CA ALA A 80 -21.83 -16.53 -3.66
C ALA A 80 -23.26 -16.25 -3.17
N ASN A 81 -23.48 -15.13 -2.51
CA ASN A 81 -24.80 -14.71 -2.04
C ASN A 81 -25.78 -14.53 -3.21
N ARG A 82 -25.37 -13.86 -4.30
CA ARG A 82 -26.23 -13.75 -5.50
C ARG A 82 -26.60 -15.12 -6.09
N ARG A 83 -25.66 -16.07 -6.11
CA ARG A 83 -25.94 -17.44 -6.58
C ARG A 83 -26.93 -18.15 -5.67
N LEU A 84 -26.80 -17.99 -4.34
CA LEU A 84 -27.73 -18.54 -3.37
C LEU A 84 -29.13 -17.92 -3.51
N ASP A 85 -29.22 -16.60 -3.66
CA ASP A 85 -30.49 -15.88 -3.84
C ASP A 85 -31.19 -16.29 -5.14
N SER A 86 -30.43 -16.41 -6.23
CA SER A 86 -30.95 -16.88 -7.51
C SER A 86 -31.48 -18.31 -7.42
N LYS A 87 -30.71 -19.23 -6.82
CA LYS A 87 -31.17 -20.62 -6.59
C LYS A 87 -32.40 -20.68 -5.71
N THR A 88 -32.44 -19.91 -4.62
CA THR A 88 -33.57 -19.86 -3.70
C THR A 88 -34.82 -19.34 -4.39
N THR A 89 -34.69 -18.28 -5.19
CA THR A 89 -35.79 -17.72 -5.98
C THR A 89 -36.30 -18.72 -7.01
N HIS A 90 -35.40 -19.38 -7.73
CA HIS A 90 -35.77 -20.39 -8.72
C HIS A 90 -36.50 -21.58 -8.08
N ILE A 91 -36.00 -22.12 -6.96
CA ILE A 91 -36.67 -23.19 -6.23
C ILE A 91 -38.06 -22.75 -5.77
N LYS A 92 -38.19 -21.55 -5.20
CA LYS A 92 -39.50 -20.99 -4.79
C LYS A 92 -40.50 -20.91 -5.94
N GLN A 93 -40.03 -20.58 -7.15
CA GLN A 93 -40.85 -20.55 -8.36
C GLN A 93 -41.20 -21.96 -8.85
N GLU A 94 -40.30 -22.93 -8.73
CA GLU A 94 -40.52 -24.31 -9.17
C GLU A 94 -41.45 -25.11 -8.25
N ILE A 95 -41.54 -24.77 -6.95
CA ILE A 95 -42.44 -25.46 -6.00
C ILE A 95 -43.89 -25.55 -6.51
N PRO A 96 -44.59 -24.44 -6.84
CA PRO A 96 -45.96 -24.51 -7.32
C PRO A 96 -46.09 -25.27 -8.65
N HIS A 97 -45.08 -25.18 -9.53
CA HIS A 97 -45.06 -25.91 -10.79
C HIS A 97 -44.91 -27.42 -10.58
N ALA A 98 -44.03 -27.85 -9.66
CA ALA A 98 -43.88 -29.25 -9.28
C ALA A 98 -45.16 -29.81 -8.66
N ILE A 99 -45.80 -29.07 -7.75
CA ILE A 99 -47.09 -29.46 -7.16
C ILE A 99 -48.18 -29.60 -8.22
N ALA A 100 -48.25 -28.66 -9.17
CA ALA A 100 -49.24 -28.71 -10.24
C ALA A 100 -49.01 -29.89 -11.21
N ARG A 101 -47.75 -30.24 -11.50
CA ARG A 101 -47.39 -31.43 -12.30
C ARG A 101 -47.76 -32.71 -11.57
N ASP A 102 -47.42 -32.80 -10.28
CA ASP A 102 -47.77 -33.94 -9.43
C ASP A 102 -49.29 -34.17 -9.41
N GLN A 103 -50.08 -33.12 -9.18
CA GLN A 103 -51.56 -33.19 -9.17
C GLN A 103 -52.14 -33.63 -10.54
N LYS A 104 -51.54 -33.20 -11.65
CA LYS A 104 -51.98 -33.59 -13.00
C LYS A 104 -51.65 -35.04 -13.34
N SER A 105 -50.52 -35.57 -12.86
CA SER A 105 -50.03 -36.90 -13.26
C SER A 105 -50.85 -38.06 -12.66
N THR A 106 -51.39 -37.89 -11.46
CA THR A 106 -52.10 -38.93 -10.69
C THR A 106 -53.61 -38.73 -10.63
N GLY A 107 -54.14 -37.63 -11.17
CA GLY A 107 -55.59 -37.39 -11.24
C GLY A 107 -56.26 -37.09 -9.88
N GLY A 108 -55.50 -36.74 -8.84
CA GLY A 108 -56.01 -36.43 -7.51
C GLY A 108 -55.00 -35.70 -6.61
N CYS A 109 -55.45 -35.12 -5.49
CA CYS A 109 -54.58 -34.46 -4.51
C CYS A 109 -53.74 -35.47 -3.72
N HIS A 110 -52.41 -35.35 -3.77
CA HIS A 110 -51.52 -36.09 -2.88
C HIS A 110 -51.57 -35.54 -1.45
N SER A 111 -51.54 -36.44 -0.47
CA SER A 111 -51.34 -36.12 0.96
C SER A 111 -49.86 -35.89 1.33
N GLY A 112 -48.95 -35.89 0.35
CA GLY A 112 -47.51 -35.72 0.49
C GLY A 112 -46.84 -35.16 -0.77
N LEU A 113 -45.49 -35.18 -0.83
CA LEU A 113 -44.72 -34.79 -2.02
C LEU A 113 -44.86 -35.87 -3.11
N GLY A 114 -45.29 -35.49 -4.32
CA GLY A 114 -45.28 -36.38 -5.48
C GLY A 114 -43.88 -36.52 -6.10
N ALA A 115 -43.79 -37.18 -7.25
CA ALA A 115 -42.51 -37.49 -7.89
C ALA A 115 -41.73 -36.22 -8.28
N ASP A 116 -42.41 -35.20 -8.81
CA ASP A 116 -41.78 -33.93 -9.17
C ASP A 116 -41.39 -33.12 -7.92
N GLY A 117 -42.22 -33.10 -6.88
CA GLY A 117 -41.91 -32.45 -5.61
C GLY A 117 -40.72 -33.08 -4.89
N LEU A 118 -40.64 -34.42 -4.89
CA LEU A 118 -39.51 -35.16 -4.29
C LEU A 118 -38.21 -34.90 -5.06
N ARG A 119 -38.28 -34.85 -6.39
CA ARG A 119 -37.13 -34.52 -7.25
C ARG A 119 -36.62 -33.10 -6.96
N LEU A 120 -37.52 -32.12 -6.87
CA LEU A 120 -37.16 -30.74 -6.52
C LEU A 120 -36.53 -30.64 -5.12
N TYR A 121 -37.06 -31.38 -4.15
CA TYR A 121 -36.50 -31.45 -2.78
C TYR A 121 -35.08 -32.04 -2.76
N ARG A 122 -34.86 -33.15 -3.48
CA ARG A 122 -33.54 -33.78 -3.61
C ARG A 122 -32.54 -32.83 -4.28
N GLN A 123 -32.96 -32.14 -5.33
CA GLN A 123 -32.16 -31.13 -6.02
C GLN A 123 -31.80 -29.94 -5.11
N ALA A 124 -32.73 -29.48 -4.27
CA ALA A 124 -32.49 -28.40 -3.31
C ALA A 124 -31.45 -28.79 -2.24
N LEU A 125 -31.40 -30.07 -1.86
CA LEU A 125 -30.41 -30.63 -0.95
C LEU A 125 -29.07 -30.97 -1.63
N GLY A 126 -28.96 -30.80 -2.95
CA GLY A 126 -27.74 -31.07 -3.71
C GLY A 126 -27.57 -32.53 -4.15
N TYR A 127 -28.60 -33.37 -4.03
CA TYR A 127 -28.61 -34.70 -4.61
C TYR A 127 -28.91 -34.65 -6.11
N ALA A 128 -28.38 -35.62 -6.86
CA ALA A 128 -28.74 -35.81 -8.26
C ALA A 128 -30.25 -36.08 -8.39
N ALA A 129 -30.80 -35.63 -9.51
CA ALA A 129 -32.21 -35.82 -9.87
C ALA A 129 -32.32 -37.06 -10.77
N ASP A 130 -32.07 -38.24 -10.18
CA ASP A 130 -32.31 -39.56 -10.75
C ASP A 130 -33.75 -40.03 -10.52
#